data_AF-A0A938VA36-F1
#
_entry.id   AF-A0A938VA36-F1
#
_cell.length_a   1.000
_cell.length_b   1.000
_cell.length_c   1.000
_cell.angle_alpha   90.00
_cell.angle_beta   90.00
_cell.angle_gamma   90.00
#
_symmetry.space_group_name_H-M   'P 1'
#
loop_
_entity.id
_entity.type
_entity.pdbx_description
1 polymer ?
#
loop_
_entity_poly.entity_id
_entity_poly.type
_entity_poly.pdbx_seq_one_letter_code
_entity_poly.pdbx_strand_id
1 'polypeptide(L)'
;MILGWLSGLMVMLAVYVISRNFASRQVSLVMAAIFYTMPTLSWLIYSAKLDLGFTMFELAFWVLYVRYLRRTEVKDLYLSALFLGFAVGSKYHGLIALAFAAGVIFILDLWRKQGIWQTIRVIFVFSVITLAVGSPSYVKSLLMVRDPFFPFLSNPGVVEGEGFNIYRTGWDYFRFLYNMVFYRDFLIKPVSYADRAIGFLPFMFIPFSILVWKRMPDDTKRLLITFGIYFILLSMAICWSVWPFPRHFLPAIGLLMALGAIGLTRVNKAVGRGMVFSVLAICMLTTIMTMNVSYSKINSQIKYLSGRLPKAQYLGQILYNNGKHMNTGMLAYVRKMDKKTRIVTLDYGNGFYVPRPFLKKKYVYLTTDIDDLINRFKADGITHIFYSQTHTADFVEKFNSGRQVVLLEPENERFSQLEYRSDDQFLLRIDYSSGH
;
A
#
# COMPACT_ATOMS: atom_id res chain seq x y z
N MET A 1 9.44 10.10 1.60
CA MET A 1 8.78 11.32 1.07
C MET A 1 9.27 11.69 -0.32
N ILE A 2 10.54 12.04 -0.56
CA ILE A 2 11.04 12.42 -1.90
C ILE A 2 10.73 11.35 -2.95
N LEU A 3 11.05 10.08 -2.65
CA LEU A 3 10.72 8.96 -3.55
C LEU A 3 9.22 8.83 -3.82
N GLY A 4 8.36 9.06 -2.82
CA GLY A 4 6.90 9.05 -3.01
C GLY A 4 6.44 10.14 -3.97
N TRP A 5 6.96 11.36 -3.82
CA TRP A 5 6.67 12.47 -4.74
C TRP A 5 7.12 12.19 -6.17
N LEU A 6 8.37 11.74 -6.35
CA LEU A 6 8.92 11.41 -7.67
C LEU A 6 8.13 10.27 -8.32
N SER A 7 7.83 9.20 -7.59
CA SER A 7 7.01 8.09 -8.08
C SER A 7 5.60 8.56 -8.45
N GLY A 8 4.99 9.45 -7.67
CA GLY A 8 3.69 10.04 -7.98
C GLY A 8 3.70 10.81 -9.31
N LEU A 9 4.74 11.62 -9.56
CA LEU A 9 4.91 12.34 -10.83
C LEU A 9 5.11 11.39 -12.01
N MET A 10 5.92 10.34 -11.83
CA MET A 10 6.15 9.33 -12.87
C MET A 10 4.87 8.54 -13.18
N VAL A 11 4.07 8.21 -12.16
CA VAL A 11 2.76 7.57 -12.32
C VAL A 11 1.80 8.48 -13.10
N MET A 12 1.73 9.77 -12.75
CA MET A 12 0.94 10.75 -13.49
C MET A 12 1.36 10.80 -14.97
N LEU A 13 2.67 10.83 -15.24
CA LEU A 13 3.20 10.82 -16.59
C LEU A 13 2.84 9.53 -17.34
N ALA A 14 2.94 8.37 -16.69
CA ALA A 14 2.58 7.10 -17.31
C ALA A 14 1.08 7.05 -17.68
N VAL A 15 0.19 7.50 -16.80
CA VAL A 15 -1.25 7.63 -17.09
C VAL A 15 -1.49 8.58 -18.26
N TYR A 16 -0.82 9.74 -18.28
CA TYR A 16 -0.89 10.67 -19.40
C TYR A 16 -0.51 9.97 -20.71
N VAL A 17 0.65 9.30 -20.77
CA VAL A 17 1.14 8.62 -21.98
C VAL A 17 0.19 7.52 -22.42
N ILE A 18 -0.35 6.71 -21.51
CA ILE A 18 -1.34 5.68 -21.82
C ILE A 18 -2.60 6.32 -22.41
N SER A 19 -3.19 7.31 -21.74
CA SER A 19 -4.39 8.02 -22.21
C SER A 19 -4.18 8.78 -23.52
N ARG A 20 -2.95 9.19 -23.86
CA ARG A 20 -2.63 9.86 -25.15
C ARG A 20 -2.90 8.97 -26.36
N ASN A 21 -2.92 7.65 -26.19
CA ASN A 21 -3.26 6.70 -27.26
C ASN A 21 -4.74 6.75 -27.66
N PHE A 22 -5.61 7.40 -26.86
CA PHE A 22 -7.07 7.29 -27.01
C PHE A 22 -7.81 8.64 -27.07
N ALA A 23 -7.20 9.72 -26.58
CA ALA A 23 -7.84 11.04 -26.49
C ALA A 23 -6.93 12.15 -27.03
N SER A 24 -7.24 13.42 -26.75
CA SER A 24 -6.37 14.58 -27.06
C SER A 24 -5.40 14.89 -25.91
N ARG A 25 -4.37 15.72 -26.17
CA ARG A 25 -3.38 16.12 -25.14
C ARG A 25 -4.04 16.67 -23.88
N GLN A 26 -5.00 17.57 -24.05
CA GLN A 26 -5.73 18.20 -22.94
C GLN A 26 -6.51 17.17 -22.13
N VAL A 27 -7.25 16.28 -22.78
CA VAL A 27 -8.03 15.24 -22.09
C VAL A 27 -7.12 14.27 -21.33
N SER A 28 -5.99 13.87 -21.93
CA SER A 28 -5.03 12.99 -21.26
C SER A 28 -4.36 13.66 -20.05
N LEU A 29 -4.07 14.97 -20.12
CA LEU A 29 -3.58 15.72 -18.95
C LEU A 29 -4.60 15.74 -17.83
N VAL A 30 -5.88 15.94 -18.16
CA VAL A 30 -6.96 15.93 -17.18
C VAL A 30 -7.13 14.54 -16.54
N MET A 31 -7.06 13.46 -17.33
CA MET A 31 -7.09 12.10 -16.77
C MET A 31 -5.90 11.84 -15.83
N ALA A 32 -4.70 12.26 -16.22
CA ALA A 32 -3.52 12.16 -15.37
C ALA A 32 -3.67 12.99 -14.07
N ALA A 33 -4.27 14.18 -14.16
CA ALA A 33 -4.57 15.00 -12.99
C ALA A 33 -5.63 14.35 -12.08
N ILE A 34 -6.72 13.81 -12.63
CA ILE A 34 -7.74 13.06 -11.85
C ILE A 34 -7.08 11.92 -11.08
N PHE A 35 -6.22 11.16 -11.76
CA PHE A 35 -5.46 10.09 -11.12
C PHE A 35 -4.56 10.62 -9.99
N TYR A 36 -3.82 11.70 -10.26
CA TYR A 36 -2.90 12.29 -9.29
C TYR A 36 -3.61 12.81 -8.03
N THR A 37 -4.82 13.37 -8.20
CA THR A 37 -5.62 13.92 -7.12
C THR A 37 -6.47 12.90 -6.37
N MET A 38 -6.35 11.60 -6.65
CA MET A 38 -7.10 10.58 -5.90
C MET A 38 -6.76 10.63 -4.39
N PRO A 39 -7.74 10.47 -3.48
CA PRO A 39 -7.49 10.43 -2.03
C PRO A 39 -6.44 9.40 -1.63
N THR A 40 -6.50 8.20 -2.20
CA THR A 40 -5.48 7.14 -2.00
C THR A 40 -4.10 7.60 -2.42
N LEU A 41 -3.95 8.17 -3.63
CA LEU A 41 -2.62 8.46 -4.19
C LEU A 41 -1.92 9.57 -3.39
N SER A 42 -2.64 10.63 -3.05
CA SER A 42 -2.00 11.73 -2.33
C SER A 42 -1.61 11.33 -0.92
N TRP A 43 -2.41 10.51 -0.23
CA TRP A 43 -1.97 9.93 1.04
C TRP A 43 -0.72 9.04 0.84
N LEU A 44 -0.67 8.27 -0.24
CA LEU A 44 0.43 7.35 -0.53
C LEU A 44 1.75 8.08 -0.81
N ILE A 45 1.70 9.25 -1.48
CA ILE A 45 2.86 10.14 -1.74
C ILE A 45 3.56 10.54 -0.43
N TYR A 46 2.78 10.83 0.62
CA TYR A 46 3.32 11.18 1.95
C TYR A 46 3.67 9.97 2.81
N SER A 47 3.18 8.79 2.43
CA SER A 47 3.50 7.55 3.14
C SER A 47 4.91 7.07 2.81
N ALA A 48 5.50 6.27 3.70
CA ALA A 48 6.72 5.52 3.41
C ALA A 48 6.42 4.14 2.79
N LYS A 49 5.21 3.93 2.25
CA LYS A 49 4.81 2.64 1.69
C LYS A 49 5.39 2.44 0.29
N LEU A 50 5.75 1.20 -0.02
CA LEU A 50 6.33 0.80 -1.31
C LEU A 50 5.29 0.69 -2.44
N ASP A 51 4.00 0.76 -2.11
CA ASP A 51 2.89 0.61 -3.07
C ASP A 51 2.97 1.59 -4.26
N LEU A 52 3.45 2.81 -4.02
CA LEU A 52 3.56 3.81 -5.09
C LEU A 52 4.72 3.50 -6.05
N GLY A 53 5.82 2.95 -5.52
CA GLY A 53 6.94 2.47 -6.35
C GLY A 53 6.50 1.29 -7.22
N PHE A 54 5.78 0.33 -6.65
CA PHE A 54 5.13 -0.75 -7.40
C PHE A 54 4.24 -0.20 -8.52
N THR A 55 3.36 0.75 -8.20
CA THR A 55 2.44 1.37 -9.17
C THR A 55 3.18 2.05 -10.31
N MET A 56 4.26 2.77 -9.99
CA MET A 56 5.13 3.43 -10.97
C MET A 56 5.74 2.43 -11.95
N PHE A 57 6.38 1.38 -11.43
CA PHE A 57 7.02 0.37 -12.27
C PHE A 57 6.02 -0.37 -13.15
N GLU A 58 4.86 -0.74 -12.60
CA GLU A 58 3.85 -1.47 -13.38
C GLU A 58 3.21 -0.59 -14.47
N LEU A 59 2.91 0.68 -14.20
CA LEU A 59 2.41 1.59 -15.23
C LEU A 59 3.47 1.90 -16.30
N ALA A 60 4.75 1.97 -15.94
CA ALA A 60 5.84 2.08 -16.91
C ALA A 60 5.93 0.83 -17.80
N PHE A 61 5.75 -0.36 -17.22
CA PHE A 61 5.55 -1.60 -17.98
C PHE A 61 4.39 -1.45 -18.97
N TRP A 62 3.21 -1.01 -18.52
CA TRP A 62 2.04 -0.84 -19.37
C TRP A 62 2.23 0.17 -20.49
N VAL A 63 2.95 1.28 -20.26
CA VAL A 63 3.28 2.26 -21.31
C VAL A 63 4.00 1.59 -22.49
N LEU A 64 5.02 0.78 -22.20
CA LEU A 64 5.82 0.11 -23.23
C LEU A 64 5.10 -1.11 -23.79
N TYR A 65 4.38 -1.85 -22.95
CA TYR A 65 3.62 -3.01 -23.35
C TYR A 65 2.48 -2.64 -24.30
N VAL A 66 1.78 -1.52 -24.06
CA VAL A 66 0.76 -1.00 -25.00
C VAL A 66 1.39 -0.63 -26.36
N ARG A 67 2.61 -0.08 -26.36
CA ARG A 67 3.33 0.18 -27.62
C ARG A 67 3.66 -1.12 -28.35
N TYR A 68 4.14 -2.14 -27.64
CA TYR A 68 4.34 -3.48 -28.19
C TYR A 68 3.04 -4.07 -28.74
N LEU A 69 1.92 -3.99 -28.02
CA LEU A 69 0.64 -4.52 -28.50
C LEU A 69 0.17 -3.87 -29.81
N ARG A 70 0.50 -2.59 -30.02
CA ARG A 70 0.16 -1.84 -31.25
C ARG A 70 1.15 -2.06 -32.39
N ARG A 71 2.46 -2.05 -32.11
CA ARG A 71 3.52 -2.02 -33.13
C ARG A 71 4.26 -3.33 -33.30
N THR A 72 4.09 -4.26 -32.37
CA THR A 72 4.77 -5.57 -32.32
C THR A 72 6.30 -5.50 -32.28
N GLU A 73 6.85 -4.35 -31.85
CA GLU A 73 8.30 -4.17 -31.69
C GLU A 73 8.80 -4.89 -30.44
N VAL A 74 9.56 -5.97 -30.62
CA VAL A 74 10.08 -6.82 -29.53
C VAL A 74 10.96 -6.03 -28.53
N LYS A 75 11.63 -4.97 -28.98
CA LYS A 75 12.39 -4.07 -28.10
C LYS A 75 11.53 -3.45 -27.01
N ASP A 76 10.31 -3.00 -27.35
CA ASP A 76 9.38 -2.42 -26.38
C ASP A 76 8.90 -3.49 -25.38
N LEU A 77 8.74 -4.74 -25.82
CA LEU A 77 8.39 -5.87 -24.95
C LEU A 77 9.50 -6.20 -23.94
N TYR A 78 10.75 -6.28 -24.36
CA TYR A 78 11.85 -6.62 -23.44
C TYR A 78 12.19 -5.46 -22.51
N LEU A 79 12.04 -4.21 -22.96
CA LEU A 79 12.14 -3.06 -22.06
C LEU A 79 11.00 -3.03 -21.05
N SER A 80 9.77 -3.41 -21.45
CA SER A 80 8.65 -3.50 -20.51
C SER A 80 8.86 -4.62 -19.48
N ALA A 81 9.51 -5.72 -19.85
CA ALA A 81 9.89 -6.81 -18.93
C ALA A 81 10.79 -6.32 -17.77
N LEU A 82 11.71 -5.37 -18.03
CA LEU A 82 12.55 -4.79 -16.98
C LEU A 82 11.71 -4.04 -15.94
N PHE A 83 10.78 -3.20 -16.39
CA PHE A 83 9.87 -2.47 -15.50
C PHE A 83 8.94 -3.40 -14.74
N LEU A 84 8.42 -4.43 -15.41
CA LEU A 84 7.61 -5.45 -14.75
C LEU A 84 8.41 -6.22 -13.70
N GLY A 85 9.69 -6.50 -13.96
CA GLY A 85 10.59 -7.14 -13.01
C GLY A 85 10.78 -6.31 -11.73
N PHE A 86 10.94 -4.98 -11.86
CA PHE A 86 10.96 -4.09 -10.71
C PHE A 86 9.62 -4.07 -9.95
N ALA A 87 8.49 -4.16 -10.66
CA ALA A 87 7.17 -4.29 -10.03
C ALA A 87 7.03 -5.60 -9.26
N VAL A 88 7.42 -6.73 -9.85
CA VAL A 88 7.47 -8.08 -9.24
C VAL A 88 8.35 -8.07 -7.99
N GLY A 89 9.57 -7.55 -8.09
CA GLY A 89 10.50 -7.44 -6.96
C GLY A 89 10.02 -6.51 -5.84
N SER A 90 9.08 -5.60 -6.14
CA SER A 90 8.44 -4.72 -5.15
C SER A 90 7.23 -5.36 -4.49
N LYS A 91 6.43 -6.12 -5.24
CA LYS A 91 5.21 -6.79 -4.77
C LYS A 91 4.84 -8.02 -5.60
N TYR A 92 4.32 -9.04 -4.90
CA TYR A 92 3.77 -10.26 -5.52
C TYR A 92 2.64 -10.01 -6.52
N HIS A 93 1.92 -8.89 -6.43
CA HIS A 93 0.89 -8.52 -7.40
C HIS A 93 1.46 -8.34 -8.82
N GLY A 94 2.74 -7.99 -8.95
CA GLY A 94 3.42 -7.94 -10.24
C GLY A 94 3.48 -9.31 -10.95
N LEU A 95 3.42 -10.43 -10.21
CA LEU A 95 3.36 -11.77 -10.81
C LEU A 95 2.02 -12.00 -11.53
N ILE A 96 0.94 -11.36 -11.07
CA ILE A 96 -0.36 -11.38 -11.75
C ILE A 96 -0.25 -10.65 -13.09
N ALA A 97 0.40 -9.49 -13.09
CA ALA A 97 0.69 -8.75 -14.32
C ALA A 97 1.56 -9.55 -15.30
N LEU A 98 2.56 -10.30 -14.81
CA LEU A 98 3.38 -11.20 -15.61
C LEU A 98 2.56 -12.32 -16.27
N ALA A 99 1.79 -13.05 -15.47
CA ALA A 99 0.94 -14.13 -16.00
C ALA A 99 -0.09 -13.59 -17.00
N PHE A 100 -0.69 -12.44 -16.70
CA PHE A 100 -1.65 -11.79 -17.58
C PHE A 100 -1.02 -11.35 -18.91
N ALA A 101 0.13 -10.68 -18.85
CA ALA A 101 0.85 -10.22 -20.04
C ALA A 101 1.26 -11.41 -20.93
N ALA A 102 1.83 -12.47 -20.34
CA ALA A 102 2.17 -13.69 -21.05
C ALA A 102 0.95 -14.33 -21.73
N GLY A 103 -0.19 -14.40 -21.04
CA GLY A 103 -1.45 -14.90 -21.60
C GLY A 103 -1.96 -14.03 -22.76
N VAL A 104 -1.86 -12.71 -22.67
CA VAL A 104 -2.23 -11.78 -23.75
C VAL A 104 -1.34 -11.98 -24.98
N ILE A 105 -0.01 -12.12 -24.80
CA ILE A 105 0.91 -12.43 -25.91
C ILE A 105 0.49 -13.74 -26.59
N PHE A 106 0.26 -14.78 -25.79
CA PHE A 106 -0.13 -16.09 -26.28
C PHE A 106 -1.40 -16.03 -27.13
N ILE A 107 -2.48 -15.42 -26.61
CA ILE A 107 -3.75 -15.30 -27.32
C ILE A 107 -3.60 -14.49 -28.62
N LEU A 108 -2.87 -13.37 -28.58
CA LEU A 108 -2.69 -12.51 -29.75
C LEU A 108 -1.87 -13.17 -30.85
N ASP A 109 -0.80 -13.88 -30.49
CA ASP A 109 0.05 -14.58 -31.45
C ASP A 109 -0.66 -15.77 -32.07
N LEU A 110 -1.48 -16.50 -31.29
CA LEU A 110 -2.37 -17.54 -31.82
C LEU A 110 -3.37 -16.96 -32.83
N TRP A 111 -4.01 -15.83 -32.52
CA TRP A 111 -4.90 -15.15 -33.46
C TRP A 111 -4.21 -14.66 -34.73
N ARG A 112 -2.93 -14.29 -34.62
CA ARG A 112 -2.09 -13.90 -35.76
C ARG A 112 -1.52 -15.10 -36.52
N LYS A 113 -1.85 -16.34 -36.11
CA LYS A 113 -1.32 -17.59 -36.66
C LYS A 113 0.22 -17.63 -36.66
N GLN A 114 0.85 -17.03 -35.65
CA GLN A 114 2.28 -17.19 -35.44
C GLN A 114 2.58 -18.61 -34.96
N GLY A 115 3.78 -19.12 -35.25
CA GLY A 115 4.20 -20.45 -34.82
C GLY A 115 4.26 -20.54 -33.29
N ILE A 116 3.61 -21.56 -32.70
CA ILE A 116 3.52 -21.73 -31.24
C ILE A 116 4.89 -21.73 -30.54
N TRP A 117 5.91 -22.29 -31.20
CA TRP A 117 7.28 -22.29 -30.69
C TRP A 117 7.90 -20.90 -30.62
N GLN A 118 7.60 -20.03 -31.58
CA GLN A 118 8.05 -18.65 -31.57
C GLN A 118 7.38 -17.88 -30.43
N THR A 119 6.07 -18.08 -30.23
CA THR A 119 5.32 -17.49 -29.11
C THR A 119 5.87 -17.95 -27.76
N ILE A 120 6.10 -19.26 -27.58
CA ILE A 120 6.70 -19.81 -26.35
C ILE A 120 8.07 -19.18 -26.10
N ARG A 121 8.92 -19.06 -27.14
CA ARG A 121 10.23 -18.41 -27.02
C ARG A 121 10.12 -16.96 -26.57
N VAL A 122 9.20 -16.19 -27.16
CA VAL A 122 8.98 -14.78 -26.78
C VAL A 122 8.52 -14.66 -25.34
N ILE A 123 7.53 -15.46 -24.93
CA ILE A 123 7.01 -15.49 -23.55
C ILE A 123 8.11 -15.92 -22.58
N PHE A 124 8.90 -16.94 -22.93
CA PHE A 124 10.00 -17.43 -22.11
C PHE A 124 11.03 -16.34 -21.86
N VAL A 125 11.52 -15.68 -22.92
CA VAL A 125 12.51 -14.59 -22.79
C VAL A 125 11.94 -13.43 -21.96
N PHE A 126 10.70 -13.00 -22.24
CA PHE A 126 10.01 -11.97 -21.47
C PHE A 126 9.93 -12.31 -19.98
N SER A 127 9.58 -13.55 -19.67
CA SER A 127 9.41 -14.04 -18.29
C SER A 127 10.75 -14.17 -17.56
N VAL A 128 11.79 -14.68 -18.24
CA VAL A 128 13.14 -14.78 -17.69
C VAL A 128 13.69 -13.40 -17.34
N ILE A 129 13.56 -12.40 -18.24
CA ILE A 129 14.01 -11.03 -17.95
C ILE A 129 13.26 -10.47 -16.72
N THR A 130 11.93 -10.61 -16.70
CA THR A 130 11.09 -10.13 -15.60
C THR A 130 11.49 -10.76 -14.27
N LEU A 131 11.61 -12.09 -14.23
CA LEU A 131 11.93 -12.83 -13.02
C LEU A 131 13.37 -12.59 -12.57
N ALA A 132 14.33 -12.48 -13.49
CA ALA A 132 15.72 -12.15 -13.16
C ALA A 132 15.82 -10.79 -12.47
N VAL A 133 15.19 -9.76 -13.02
CA VAL A 133 15.16 -8.42 -12.41
C VAL A 133 14.40 -8.39 -11.08
N GLY A 134 13.30 -9.14 -10.96
CA GLY A 134 12.51 -9.23 -9.72
C GLY A 134 13.14 -10.10 -8.63
N SER A 135 14.02 -11.04 -9.00
CA SER A 135 14.59 -12.07 -8.12
C SER A 135 15.32 -11.59 -6.86
N PRO A 136 16.01 -10.43 -6.81
CA PRO A 136 16.80 -10.07 -5.63
C PRO A 136 16.01 -10.07 -4.31
N SER A 137 14.75 -9.64 -4.35
CA SER A 137 13.86 -9.66 -3.18
C SER A 137 13.54 -11.09 -2.73
N TYR A 138 13.30 -12.00 -3.66
CA TYR A 138 12.98 -13.41 -3.38
C TYR A 138 14.21 -14.17 -2.89
N VAL A 139 15.38 -13.93 -3.50
CA VAL A 139 16.65 -14.50 -3.07
C VAL A 139 16.98 -14.04 -1.65
N LYS A 140 16.80 -12.75 -1.35
CA LYS A 140 16.98 -12.22 0.01
C LYS A 140 16.05 -12.92 1.01
N SER A 141 14.77 -13.07 0.70
CA SER A 141 13.80 -13.76 1.56
C SER A 141 14.16 -15.23 1.78
N LEU A 142 14.61 -15.92 0.72
CA LEU A 142 15.09 -17.30 0.79
C LEU A 142 16.32 -17.43 1.70
N LEU A 143 17.29 -16.52 1.59
CA LEU A 143 18.50 -16.56 2.41
C LEU A 143 18.23 -16.24 3.89
N MET A 144 17.31 -15.30 4.16
CA MET A 144 17.04 -14.82 5.52
C MET A 144 16.05 -15.69 6.29
N VAL A 145 14.99 -16.15 5.63
CA VAL A 145 13.84 -16.79 6.29
C VAL A 145 13.56 -18.19 5.73
N ARG A 146 14.36 -18.66 4.77
CA ARG A 146 14.17 -19.96 4.09
C ARG A 146 12.82 -20.07 3.37
N ASP A 147 12.24 -18.93 3.02
CA ASP A 147 10.97 -18.81 2.30
C ASP A 147 11.09 -17.72 1.22
N PRO A 148 11.18 -18.08 -0.08
CA PRO A 148 11.29 -17.10 -1.15
C PRO A 148 10.02 -16.26 -1.33
N PHE A 149 8.87 -16.76 -0.88
CA PHE A 149 7.57 -16.09 -0.95
C PHE A 149 7.06 -15.73 0.45
N PHE A 150 7.95 -15.37 1.36
CA PHE A 150 7.59 -15.05 2.73
C PHE A 150 6.46 -14.01 2.80
N PRO A 151 5.42 -14.21 3.64
CA PRO A 151 5.25 -15.29 4.63
C PRO A 151 4.45 -16.51 4.15
N PHE A 152 4.20 -16.68 2.85
CA PHE A 152 3.18 -17.62 2.37
C PHE A 152 3.54 -19.10 2.54
N LEU A 153 4.81 -19.51 2.43
CA LEU A 153 5.19 -20.93 2.54
C LEU A 153 5.48 -21.33 3.99
N SER A 154 6.08 -20.43 4.75
CA SER A 154 6.51 -20.67 6.15
C SER A 154 5.38 -20.51 7.16
N ASN A 155 4.31 -19.79 6.83
CA ASN A 155 3.15 -19.65 7.71
C ASN A 155 1.85 -19.70 6.90
N PRO A 156 1.32 -20.92 6.64
CA PRO A 156 0.06 -21.09 5.90
C PRO A 156 -1.11 -20.36 6.56
N GLY A 157 -1.07 -20.21 7.90
CA GLY A 157 -2.06 -19.45 8.66
C GLY A 157 -2.04 -17.95 8.41
N VAL A 158 -1.04 -17.39 7.70
CA VAL A 158 -1.08 -15.99 7.23
C VAL A 158 -2.00 -15.84 6.01
N VAL A 159 -2.24 -16.92 5.25
CA VAL A 159 -3.29 -16.94 4.20
C VAL A 159 -4.68 -16.82 4.83
N GLU A 160 -4.86 -17.37 6.02
CA GLU A 160 -6.02 -17.15 6.89
C GLU A 160 -5.76 -16.00 7.86
N GLY A 161 -5.53 -14.79 7.34
CA GLY A 161 -5.11 -13.65 8.16
C GLY A 161 -5.92 -13.48 9.45
N GLU A 162 -5.21 -13.33 10.57
CA GLU A 162 -5.73 -13.12 11.92
C GLU A 162 -6.86 -12.07 11.93
N GLY A 163 -8.12 -12.50 11.78
CA GLY A 163 -9.30 -11.64 11.88
C GLY A 163 -9.64 -10.73 10.69
N PHE A 164 -8.96 -10.82 9.54
CA PHE A 164 -9.15 -9.86 8.42
C PHE A 164 -9.77 -10.44 7.14
N ASN A 165 -10.45 -11.60 7.21
CA ASN A 165 -11.24 -12.12 6.08
C ASN A 165 -12.59 -11.37 5.99
N ILE A 166 -12.54 -10.13 5.49
CA ILE A 166 -13.70 -9.22 5.33
C ILE A 166 -14.60 -9.66 4.16
N TYR A 167 -14.02 -10.25 3.12
CA TYR A 167 -14.69 -10.59 1.87
C TYR A 167 -14.61 -12.10 1.60
N ARG A 168 -15.68 -12.84 1.91
CA ARG A 168 -15.72 -14.33 1.83
C ARG A 168 -16.64 -14.86 0.74
N THR A 169 -17.59 -14.05 0.29
CA THR A 169 -18.64 -14.43 -0.67
C THR A 169 -18.44 -13.74 -2.01
N GLY A 170 -19.09 -14.23 -3.08
CA GLY A 170 -19.08 -13.53 -4.38
C GLY A 170 -19.68 -12.12 -4.32
N TRP A 171 -20.66 -11.89 -3.43
CA TRP A 171 -21.27 -10.57 -3.23
C TRP A 171 -20.32 -9.54 -2.60
N ASP A 172 -19.36 -10.03 -1.82
CA ASP A 172 -18.36 -9.19 -1.19
C ASP A 172 -17.44 -8.51 -2.20
N TYR A 173 -17.30 -9.05 -3.41
CA TYR A 173 -16.60 -8.37 -4.49
C TYR A 173 -17.26 -7.04 -4.88
N PHE A 174 -18.60 -6.99 -4.96
CA PHE A 174 -19.31 -5.75 -5.24
C PHE A 174 -19.21 -4.76 -4.07
N ARG A 175 -19.25 -5.26 -2.83
CA ARG A 175 -19.01 -4.45 -1.64
C ARG A 175 -17.59 -3.87 -1.64
N PHE A 176 -16.59 -4.68 -2.02
CA PHE A 176 -15.20 -4.23 -2.17
C PHE A 176 -15.09 -3.11 -3.20
N LEU A 177 -15.70 -3.26 -4.39
CA LEU A 177 -15.71 -2.21 -5.42
C LEU A 177 -16.41 -0.94 -4.93
N TYR A 178 -17.53 -1.06 -4.19
CA TYR A 178 -18.22 0.08 -3.60
C TYR A 178 -17.35 0.81 -2.57
N ASN A 179 -16.79 0.08 -1.62
CA ASN A 179 -15.94 0.63 -0.55
C ASN A 179 -14.69 1.30 -1.12
N MET A 180 -14.13 0.73 -2.19
CA MET A 180 -12.99 1.30 -2.92
C MET A 180 -13.30 2.69 -3.47
N VAL A 181 -14.55 2.94 -3.89
CA VAL A 181 -14.98 4.23 -4.45
C VAL A 181 -15.36 5.22 -3.36
N PHE A 182 -16.14 4.79 -2.36
CA PHE A 182 -16.82 5.69 -1.43
C PHE A 182 -16.25 5.74 0.00
N TYR A 183 -15.27 4.89 0.34
CA TYR A 183 -14.66 4.80 1.68
C TYR A 183 -15.63 4.42 2.82
N ARG A 184 -16.89 4.12 2.50
CA ARG A 184 -17.92 3.76 3.48
C ARG A 184 -18.55 2.44 3.06
N ASP A 185 -18.87 1.63 4.06
CA ASP A 185 -19.80 0.54 3.85
C ASP A 185 -21.19 1.10 3.54
N PHE A 186 -21.90 0.40 2.66
CA PHE A 186 -23.26 0.71 2.25
C PHE A 186 -24.16 0.85 3.49
N LEU A 187 -24.66 2.08 3.74
CA LEU A 187 -25.70 2.44 4.72
C LEU A 187 -25.50 2.08 6.22
N ILE A 188 -24.50 1.31 6.64
CA ILE A 188 -24.31 0.93 8.06
C ILE A 188 -22.82 0.89 8.41
N LYS A 189 -22.45 1.61 9.49
CA LYS A 189 -21.14 1.78 10.17
C LYS A 189 -19.87 1.70 9.30
N PRO A 190 -19.01 2.73 9.30
CA PRO A 190 -17.72 2.66 8.62
C PRO A 190 -16.88 1.54 9.27
N VAL A 191 -16.65 0.43 8.55
CA VAL A 191 -15.57 -0.50 8.86
C VAL A 191 -14.28 0.25 8.55
N SER A 192 -13.86 1.07 9.52
CA SER A 192 -12.65 1.88 9.53
C SER A 192 -11.42 0.99 9.69
N TYR A 193 -11.15 0.14 8.70
CA TYR A 193 -9.96 -0.72 8.70
C TYR A 193 -9.28 -0.78 7.33
N ALA A 194 -9.96 -0.38 6.25
CA ALA A 194 -9.38 -0.27 4.92
C ALA A 194 -8.86 1.14 4.62
N ASP A 195 -7.81 1.19 3.82
CA ASP A 195 -7.10 2.39 3.39
C ASP A 195 -7.98 3.48 2.76
N ARG A 196 -7.44 4.69 2.51
CA ARG A 196 -8.17 5.77 1.83
C ARG A 196 -8.76 5.29 0.49
N ALA A 197 -10.01 5.69 0.20
CA ALA A 197 -10.69 5.33 -1.06
C ALA A 197 -10.08 6.01 -2.29
N ILE A 198 -10.31 5.39 -3.44
CA ILE A 198 -9.89 5.86 -4.76
C ILE A 198 -10.71 7.07 -5.20
N GLY A 199 -11.96 7.16 -4.74
CA GLY A 199 -12.90 8.20 -5.13
C GLY A 199 -13.65 7.86 -6.43
N PHE A 200 -14.70 8.64 -6.73
CA PHE A 200 -15.59 8.38 -7.86
C PHE A 200 -15.14 8.98 -9.19
N LEU A 201 -14.34 10.07 -9.16
CA LEU A 201 -13.87 10.78 -10.37
C LEU A 201 -13.21 9.88 -11.43
N PRO A 202 -12.39 8.88 -11.07
CA PRO A 202 -11.74 7.98 -12.04
C PRO A 202 -12.74 7.15 -12.85
N PHE A 203 -13.91 6.89 -12.28
CA PHE A 203 -14.96 6.05 -12.87
C PHE A 203 -16.03 6.86 -13.60
N MET A 204 -16.19 8.15 -13.26
CA MET A 204 -17.30 9.00 -13.73
C MET A 204 -17.47 9.03 -15.25
N PHE A 205 -16.36 8.99 -15.99
CA PHE A 205 -16.40 9.09 -17.46
C PHE A 205 -16.46 7.74 -18.19
N ILE A 206 -16.28 6.61 -17.48
CA ILE A 206 -16.23 5.29 -18.10
C ILE A 206 -17.54 4.94 -18.83
N PRO A 207 -18.75 5.18 -18.27
CA PRO A 207 -20.00 4.85 -18.96
C PRO A 207 -20.15 5.51 -20.34
N PHE A 208 -19.63 6.73 -20.50
CA PHE A 208 -19.69 7.46 -21.76
C PHE A 208 -18.77 6.89 -22.84
N SER A 209 -17.75 6.09 -22.46
CA SER A 209 -16.92 5.37 -23.43
C SER A 209 -17.69 4.20 -24.08
N ILE A 210 -18.60 3.56 -23.33
CA ILE A 210 -19.43 2.45 -23.81
C ILE A 210 -20.39 2.92 -24.91
N LEU A 211 -20.94 4.13 -24.78
CA LEU A 211 -21.85 4.73 -25.77
C LEU A 211 -21.25 4.83 -27.17
N VAL A 212 -19.93 4.82 -27.29
CA VAL A 212 -19.21 4.98 -28.55
C VAL A 212 -18.40 3.74 -28.93
N TRP A 213 -18.59 2.64 -28.20
CA TRP A 213 -17.91 1.36 -28.40
C TRP A 213 -17.99 0.86 -29.84
N LYS A 214 -19.19 0.85 -30.43
CA LYS A 214 -19.42 0.38 -31.81
C LYS A 214 -18.64 1.18 -32.86
N ARG A 215 -18.28 2.43 -32.55
CA ARG A 215 -17.57 3.36 -33.46
C ARG A 215 -16.04 3.34 -33.27
N MET A 216 -15.52 2.54 -32.32
CA MET A 216 -14.08 2.48 -32.07
C MET A 216 -13.37 1.57 -33.09
N PRO A 217 -12.12 1.87 -33.46
CA PRO A 217 -11.26 0.93 -34.18
C PRO A 217 -11.06 -0.36 -33.37
N ASP A 218 -10.95 -1.50 -34.03
CA ASP A 218 -10.86 -2.80 -33.34
C ASP A 218 -9.60 -2.94 -32.49
N ASP A 219 -8.47 -2.36 -32.91
CA ASP A 219 -7.25 -2.27 -32.08
C ASP A 219 -7.50 -1.57 -30.75
N THR A 220 -8.31 -0.51 -30.79
CA THR A 220 -8.66 0.24 -29.58
C THR A 220 -9.58 -0.60 -28.70
N LYS A 221 -10.60 -1.24 -29.26
CA LYS A 221 -11.47 -2.15 -28.50
C LYS A 221 -10.66 -3.25 -27.83
N ARG A 222 -9.76 -3.91 -28.56
CA ARG A 222 -8.89 -4.96 -28.03
C ARG A 222 -8.08 -4.50 -26.83
N LEU A 223 -7.41 -3.35 -26.92
CA LEU A 223 -6.66 -2.78 -25.79
C LEU A 223 -7.56 -2.48 -24.59
N LEU A 224 -8.74 -1.90 -24.82
CA LEU A 224 -9.68 -1.59 -23.74
C LEU A 224 -10.25 -2.85 -23.08
N ILE A 225 -10.53 -3.91 -23.86
CA ILE A 225 -10.88 -5.23 -23.33
C ILE A 225 -9.73 -5.76 -22.47
N THR A 226 -8.49 -5.72 -22.96
CA THR A 226 -7.31 -6.13 -22.19
C THR A 226 -7.22 -5.37 -20.86
N PHE A 227 -7.41 -4.05 -20.86
CA PHE A 227 -7.42 -3.25 -19.64
C PHE A 227 -8.58 -3.62 -18.70
N GLY A 228 -9.78 -3.87 -19.24
CA GLY A 228 -10.95 -4.28 -18.46
C GLY A 228 -10.79 -5.66 -17.82
N ILE A 229 -10.26 -6.64 -18.56
CA ILE A 229 -9.96 -7.97 -18.02
C ILE A 229 -8.87 -7.87 -16.96
N TYR A 230 -7.81 -7.07 -17.21
CA TYR A 230 -6.76 -6.87 -16.22
C TYR A 230 -7.30 -6.25 -14.93
N PHE A 231 -8.18 -5.25 -15.06
CA PHE A 231 -8.90 -4.65 -13.95
C PHE A 231 -9.67 -5.69 -13.14
N ILE A 232 -10.49 -6.53 -13.79
CA ILE A 232 -11.28 -7.56 -13.10
C ILE A 232 -10.37 -8.58 -12.41
N LEU A 233 -9.33 -9.05 -13.09
CA LEU A 233 -8.40 -10.03 -12.55
C LEU A 233 -7.69 -9.50 -11.30
N LEU A 234 -7.14 -8.28 -11.36
CA LEU A 234 -6.40 -7.70 -10.25
C LEU A 234 -7.31 -7.31 -9.09
N SER A 235 -8.53 -6.80 -9.34
CA SER A 235 -9.49 -6.48 -8.28
C SER A 235 -9.95 -7.74 -7.56
N MET A 236 -10.22 -8.81 -8.29
CA MET A 236 -10.58 -10.10 -7.71
C MET A 236 -9.44 -10.66 -6.86
N ALA A 237 -8.22 -10.66 -7.39
CA ALA A 237 -7.05 -11.13 -6.64
C ALA A 237 -6.81 -10.34 -5.34
N ILE A 238 -7.04 -9.02 -5.36
CA ILE A 238 -6.93 -8.18 -4.16
C ILE A 238 -8.10 -8.40 -3.20
N CYS A 239 -9.32 -8.54 -3.71
CA CYS A 239 -10.52 -8.80 -2.92
C CYS A 239 -10.37 -10.09 -2.08
N TRP A 240 -9.78 -11.13 -2.66
CA TRP A 240 -9.48 -12.40 -1.98
C TRP A 240 -8.12 -12.45 -1.30
N SER A 241 -7.35 -11.35 -1.35
CA SER A 241 -6.13 -11.26 -0.57
C SER A 241 -6.45 -11.00 0.90
N VAL A 242 -5.53 -11.42 1.77
CA VAL A 242 -5.60 -11.20 3.23
C VAL A 242 -5.82 -9.72 3.59
N TRP A 243 -5.38 -8.82 2.73
CA TRP A 243 -5.40 -7.38 2.96
C TRP A 243 -5.93 -6.65 1.72
N PRO A 244 -7.26 -6.57 1.54
CA PRO A 244 -7.91 -6.02 0.36
C PRO A 244 -7.84 -4.48 0.34
N PHE A 245 -6.63 -3.93 0.21
CA PHE A 245 -6.41 -2.50 0.22
C PHE A 245 -6.55 -1.88 -1.18
N PRO A 246 -7.38 -0.83 -1.35
CA PRO A 246 -7.53 -0.11 -2.61
C PRO A 246 -6.23 0.32 -3.29
N ARG A 247 -5.20 0.68 -2.51
CA ARG A 247 -3.90 1.11 -3.03
C ARG A 247 -3.14 0.05 -3.84
N HIS A 248 -3.44 -1.25 -3.66
CA HIS A 248 -2.80 -2.32 -4.44
C HIS A 248 -3.31 -2.37 -5.88
N PHE A 249 -4.42 -1.69 -6.16
CA PHE A 249 -5.14 -1.74 -7.43
C PHE A 249 -4.87 -0.54 -8.35
N LEU A 250 -4.04 0.40 -7.89
CA LEU A 250 -3.73 1.64 -8.60
C LEU A 250 -3.24 1.45 -10.05
N PRO A 251 -2.44 0.43 -10.42
CA PRO A 251 -2.07 0.20 -11.81
C PRO A 251 -3.29 -0.02 -12.72
N ALA A 252 -4.22 -0.88 -12.31
CA ALA A 252 -5.43 -1.15 -13.09
C ALA A 252 -6.31 0.11 -13.22
N ILE A 253 -6.41 0.91 -12.16
CA ILE A 253 -7.10 2.21 -12.23
C ILE A 253 -6.42 3.14 -13.24
N GLY A 254 -5.08 3.15 -13.30
CA GLY A 254 -4.32 3.95 -14.26
C GLY A 254 -4.65 3.56 -15.71
N LEU A 255 -4.89 2.27 -15.97
CA LEU A 255 -5.37 1.80 -17.27
C LEU A 255 -6.82 2.20 -17.55
N LEU A 256 -7.71 2.12 -16.55
CA LEU A 256 -9.09 2.57 -16.70
C LEU A 256 -9.21 4.06 -17.03
N MET A 257 -8.22 4.89 -16.67
CA MET A 257 -8.18 6.28 -17.10
C MET A 257 -8.16 6.43 -18.63
N ALA A 258 -7.72 5.41 -19.39
CA ALA A 258 -7.85 5.39 -20.85
C ALA A 258 -9.32 5.32 -21.31
N LEU A 259 -10.14 4.49 -20.66
CA LEU A 259 -11.59 4.45 -20.90
C LEU A 259 -12.24 5.79 -20.53
N GLY A 260 -11.87 6.34 -19.37
CA GLY A 260 -12.31 7.66 -18.93
C GLY A 260 -11.94 8.77 -19.92
N ALA A 261 -10.76 8.71 -20.54
CA ALA A 261 -10.32 9.68 -21.55
C ALA A 261 -11.24 9.72 -22.79
N ILE A 262 -11.67 8.55 -23.26
CA ILE A 262 -12.60 8.44 -24.40
C ILE A 262 -13.96 9.03 -24.00
N GLY A 263 -14.46 8.66 -22.83
CA GLY A 263 -15.73 9.18 -22.31
C GLY A 263 -15.71 10.70 -22.13
N LEU A 264 -14.67 11.25 -21.50
CA LEU A 264 -14.48 12.69 -21.34
C LEU A 264 -14.42 13.42 -22.69
N THR A 265 -13.79 12.82 -23.71
CA THR A 265 -13.77 13.40 -25.06
C THR A 265 -15.18 13.56 -25.63
N ARG A 266 -16.11 12.65 -25.29
CA ARG A 266 -17.51 12.73 -25.72
C ARG A 266 -18.30 13.75 -24.92
N VAL A 267 -18.16 13.75 -23.60
CA VAL A 267 -18.81 14.74 -22.72
C VAL A 267 -18.37 16.16 -23.10
N ASN A 268 -17.08 16.37 -23.38
CA ASN A 268 -16.56 17.67 -23.84
C ASN A 268 -17.20 18.18 -25.13
N LYS A 269 -17.62 17.28 -26.04
CA LYS A 269 -18.33 17.66 -27.26
C LYS A 269 -19.79 18.01 -27.00
N ALA A 270 -20.43 17.36 -26.04
CA ALA A 270 -21.85 17.56 -25.73
C ALA A 270 -22.09 18.80 -24.84
N VAL A 271 -21.22 19.01 -23.84
CA VAL A 271 -21.45 19.98 -22.75
C VAL A 271 -20.57 21.23 -22.90
N GLY A 272 -19.55 21.17 -23.75
CA GLY A 272 -18.58 22.26 -23.92
C GLY A 272 -17.41 22.16 -22.94
N ARG A 273 -16.20 22.47 -23.44
CA ARG A 273 -14.93 22.23 -22.72
C ARG A 273 -14.80 23.05 -21.43
N GLY A 274 -15.25 24.31 -21.46
CA GLY A 274 -15.10 25.23 -20.33
C GLY A 274 -15.84 24.72 -19.09
N MET A 275 -17.11 24.36 -19.24
CA MET A 275 -17.93 23.86 -18.15
C MET A 275 -17.38 22.56 -17.55
N VAL A 276 -16.99 21.60 -18.40
CA VAL A 276 -16.43 20.32 -17.93
C VAL A 276 -15.13 20.54 -17.14
N PHE A 277 -14.23 21.38 -17.64
CA PHE A 277 -12.98 21.65 -16.92
C PHE A 277 -13.18 22.47 -15.65
N SER A 278 -14.15 23.39 -15.60
CA SER A 278 -14.50 24.10 -14.37
C SER A 278 -15.04 23.15 -13.30
N VAL A 279 -15.96 22.24 -13.65
CA VAL A 279 -16.49 21.25 -12.71
C VAL A 279 -15.37 20.33 -12.21
N LEU A 280 -14.51 19.85 -13.11
CA LEU A 280 -13.38 19.01 -12.72
C LEU A 280 -12.38 19.74 -11.83
N ALA A 281 -12.07 21.01 -12.13
CA ALA A 281 -11.21 21.83 -11.28
C ALA A 281 -11.80 21.98 -9.87
N ILE A 282 -13.10 22.24 -9.76
CA ILE A 282 -13.80 22.31 -8.46
C ILE A 282 -13.71 20.98 -7.73
N CYS A 283 -14.00 19.85 -8.39
CA CYS A 283 -13.91 18.52 -7.78
C CYS A 283 -12.49 18.15 -7.34
N MET A 284 -11.46 18.55 -8.11
CA MET A 284 -10.06 18.33 -7.75
C MET A 284 -9.66 19.20 -6.56
N LEU A 285 -10.06 20.48 -6.56
CA LEU A 285 -9.80 21.39 -5.45
C LEU A 285 -10.46 20.89 -4.16
N THR A 286 -11.73 20.48 -4.20
CA THR A 286 -12.38 19.91 -3.01
C THR A 286 -11.69 18.64 -2.55
N THR A 287 -11.26 17.79 -3.49
CA THR A 287 -10.49 16.60 -3.14
C THR A 287 -9.18 16.97 -2.45
N ILE A 288 -8.39 17.90 -2.99
CA ILE A 288 -7.13 18.39 -2.40
C ILE A 288 -7.36 19.02 -1.02
N MET A 289 -8.38 19.86 -0.87
CA MET A 289 -8.69 20.55 0.40
C MET A 289 -9.16 19.57 1.49
N THR A 290 -9.83 18.49 1.11
CA THR A 290 -10.27 17.43 2.04
C THR A 290 -9.17 16.42 2.35
N MET A 291 -8.05 16.44 1.63
CA MET A 291 -6.87 15.69 2.03
C MET A 291 -6.36 16.29 3.33
N ASN A 292 -6.30 15.46 4.36
CA ASN A 292 -5.59 15.75 5.60
C ASN A 292 -4.07 15.82 5.37
N VAL A 293 -3.61 16.64 4.41
CA VAL A 293 -2.25 17.17 4.46
C VAL A 293 -2.23 17.95 5.76
N SER A 294 -1.54 17.42 6.75
CA SER A 294 -1.39 18.09 8.05
C SER A 294 -0.61 19.37 7.77
N TYR A 295 -1.31 20.46 7.44
CA TYR A 295 -0.69 21.75 7.10
C TYR A 295 0.23 22.22 8.22
N SER A 296 -0.11 21.86 9.47
CA SER A 296 0.73 22.02 10.64
C SER A 296 2.14 21.41 10.52
N LYS A 297 2.30 20.30 9.78
CA LYS A 297 3.58 19.59 9.60
C LYS A 297 4.41 20.16 8.46
N ILE A 298 3.80 20.82 7.47
CA ILE A 298 4.52 21.41 6.33
C ILE A 298 5.53 22.46 6.81
N ASN A 299 5.14 23.31 7.76
CA ASN A 299 6.04 24.33 8.30
C ASN A 299 7.30 23.71 8.94
N SER A 300 7.14 22.70 9.79
CA SER A 300 8.28 21.99 10.40
C SER A 300 9.12 21.25 9.37
N GLN A 301 8.50 20.70 8.31
CA GLN A 301 9.22 20.07 7.19
C GLN A 301 10.07 21.06 6.39
N ILE A 302 9.51 22.23 6.06
CA ILE A 302 10.25 23.29 5.36
C ILE A 302 11.40 23.80 6.23
N LYS A 303 11.15 24.03 7.52
CA LYS A 303 12.21 24.44 8.47
C LYS A 303 13.32 23.39 8.56
N TYR A 304 12.99 22.10 8.59
CA TYR A 304 13.97 21.02 8.59
C TYR A 304 14.77 20.97 7.28
N LEU A 305 14.11 21.02 6.12
CA LEU A 305 14.77 20.98 4.81
C LEU A 305 15.64 22.22 4.52
N SER A 306 15.25 23.38 5.05
CA SER A 306 16.04 24.62 4.96
C SER A 306 17.18 24.70 5.98
N GLY A 307 17.41 23.64 6.78
CA GLY A 307 18.44 23.61 7.82
C GLY A 307 18.12 24.45 9.06
N ARG A 308 16.95 25.09 9.12
CA ARG A 308 16.51 25.94 10.24
C ARG A 308 16.00 25.14 11.45
N LEU A 309 15.84 23.83 11.33
CA LEU A 309 15.38 22.95 12.40
C LEU A 309 16.28 21.70 12.49
N PRO A 310 16.97 21.46 13.62
CA PRO A 310 17.75 20.25 13.80
C PRO A 310 16.90 18.98 13.76
N LYS A 311 17.48 17.87 13.30
CA LYS A 311 16.79 16.57 13.18
C LYS A 311 16.12 16.12 14.48
N ALA A 312 16.80 16.26 15.62
CA ALA A 312 16.27 15.85 16.92
C ALA A 312 14.98 16.62 17.27
N GLN A 313 14.99 17.94 17.05
CA GLN A 313 13.83 18.80 17.31
C GLN A 313 12.68 18.54 16.33
N TYR A 314 13.00 18.33 15.04
CA TYR A 314 12.02 17.94 14.03
C TYR A 314 11.33 16.62 14.38
N LEU A 315 12.09 15.59 14.74
CA LEU A 315 11.54 14.29 15.13
C LEU A 315 10.75 14.38 16.45
N GLY A 316 11.18 15.22 17.39
CA GLY A 316 10.42 15.54 18.60
C GLY A 316 9.02 16.05 18.27
N GLN A 317 8.91 17.04 17.38
CA GLN A 317 7.64 17.66 16.99
C GLN A 317 6.75 16.75 16.12
N ILE A 318 7.34 16.03 15.17
CA ILE A 318 6.58 15.29 14.15
C ILE A 318 6.26 13.86 14.59
N LEU A 319 7.11 13.24 15.39
CA LEU A 319 7.06 11.82 15.67
C LEU A 319 6.94 11.50 17.16
N TYR A 320 7.90 11.93 17.97
CA TYR A 320 8.06 11.44 19.34
C TYR A 320 6.99 11.99 20.30
N ASN A 321 6.66 13.28 20.21
CA ASN A 321 5.76 13.91 21.18
C ASN A 321 4.28 13.90 20.74
N ASN A 322 3.90 12.98 19.84
CA ASN A 322 2.53 12.78 19.36
C ASN A 322 1.90 11.48 19.91
N GLY A 323 2.42 10.97 21.04
CA GLY A 323 1.93 9.79 21.78
C GLY A 323 2.33 8.43 21.19
N LYS A 324 2.32 8.27 19.86
CA LYS A 324 2.40 6.96 19.16
C LYS A 324 3.76 6.25 19.20
N HIS A 325 4.78 6.92 19.72
CA HIS A 325 6.16 6.46 19.77
C HIS A 325 6.76 6.89 21.10
N MET A 326 7.83 6.24 21.55
CA MET A 326 8.63 6.76 22.66
C MET A 326 8.90 8.25 22.45
N ASN A 327 8.49 9.06 23.42
CA ASN A 327 8.68 10.49 23.40
C ASN A 327 10.16 10.83 23.58
N THR A 328 10.50 12.11 23.44
CA THR A 328 11.90 12.54 23.44
C THR A 328 12.58 12.23 24.79
N GLY A 329 11.85 12.33 25.92
CA GLY A 329 12.33 11.99 27.26
C GLY A 329 12.64 10.50 27.41
N MET A 330 11.69 9.64 27.02
CA MET A 330 11.84 8.19 27.03
C MET A 330 13.03 7.73 26.18
N LEU A 331 13.18 8.26 24.97
CA LEU A 331 14.33 7.93 24.11
C LEU A 331 15.66 8.39 24.71
N ALA A 332 15.70 9.54 25.37
CA ALA A 332 16.91 10.04 26.03
C ALA A 332 17.32 9.12 27.19
N TYR A 333 16.36 8.60 27.95
CA TYR A 333 16.59 7.62 29.01
C TYR A 333 17.09 6.28 28.44
N VAL A 334 16.37 5.70 27.48
CA VAL A 334 16.70 4.40 26.87
C VAL A 334 18.09 4.39 26.22
N ARG A 335 18.56 5.53 25.71
CA ARG A 335 19.93 5.67 25.18
C ARG A 335 21.02 5.41 26.22
N LYS A 336 20.76 5.70 27.49
CA LYS A 336 21.72 5.55 28.61
C LYS A 336 21.74 4.15 29.23
N MET A 337 20.74 3.33 28.94
CA MET A 337 20.63 1.96 29.48
C MET A 337 21.74 1.04 28.97
N ASP A 338 21.91 -0.14 29.54
CA ASP A 338 22.84 -1.16 29.01
C ASP A 338 22.49 -1.54 27.56
N LYS A 339 23.49 -1.83 26.73
CA LYS A 339 23.29 -2.36 25.36
C LYS A 339 22.59 -3.71 25.33
N LYS A 340 22.68 -4.50 26.41
CA LYS A 340 22.00 -5.79 26.57
C LYS A 340 20.52 -5.65 26.90
N THR A 341 20.04 -4.46 27.26
CA THR A 341 18.63 -4.18 27.55
C THR A 341 17.75 -4.58 26.36
N ARG A 342 16.75 -5.41 26.63
CA ARG A 342 15.70 -5.84 25.68
C ARG A 342 14.35 -5.37 26.20
N ILE A 343 13.65 -4.60 25.39
CA ILE A 343 12.41 -3.92 25.75
C ILE A 343 11.27 -4.57 24.97
N VAL A 344 10.23 -5.03 25.64
CA VAL A 344 8.98 -5.48 25.02
C VAL A 344 7.94 -4.36 25.04
N THR A 345 7.19 -4.18 23.96
CA THR A 345 6.13 -3.17 23.87
C THR A 345 4.76 -3.80 24.06
N LEU A 346 3.88 -3.17 24.84
CA LEU A 346 2.48 -3.59 24.97
C LEU A 346 1.58 -2.95 23.91
N ASP A 347 1.96 -1.80 23.36
CA ASP A 347 1.16 -1.04 22.40
C ASP A 347 1.67 -1.15 20.93
N TYR A 348 1.22 -0.23 20.08
CA TYR A 348 1.64 -0.10 18.68
C TYR A 348 3.00 0.59 18.48
N GLY A 349 3.81 0.77 19.52
CA GLY A 349 5.09 1.45 19.47
C GLY A 349 5.98 0.96 18.31
N ASN A 350 6.56 1.90 17.56
CA ASN A 350 7.52 1.60 16.51
C ASN A 350 8.96 1.69 17.05
N GLY A 351 9.69 0.58 16.97
CA GLY A 351 11.07 0.45 17.44
C GLY A 351 12.15 1.12 16.56
N PHE A 352 11.80 1.69 15.40
CA PHE A 352 12.80 2.15 14.41
C PHE A 352 13.84 3.15 14.96
N TYR A 353 13.46 3.97 15.94
CA TYR A 353 14.37 4.95 16.57
C TYR A 353 14.84 4.54 17.97
N VAL A 354 14.44 3.36 18.44
CA VAL A 354 14.81 2.86 19.76
C VAL A 354 16.19 2.22 19.65
N PRO A 355 17.19 2.69 20.42
CA PRO A 355 18.58 2.24 20.29
C PRO A 355 18.83 0.89 20.99
N ARG A 356 17.77 0.17 21.36
CA ARG A 356 17.79 -1.11 22.07
C ARG A 356 16.85 -2.08 21.35
N PRO A 357 17.10 -3.41 21.41
CA PRO A 357 16.14 -4.40 20.93
C PRO A 357 14.73 -4.10 21.46
N PHE A 358 13.86 -3.67 20.55
CA PHE A 358 12.49 -3.29 20.84
C PHE A 358 11.57 -4.32 20.19
N LEU A 359 10.98 -5.17 21.03
CA LEU A 359 10.36 -6.42 20.63
C LEU A 359 8.85 -6.33 20.71
N LYS A 360 8.18 -6.89 19.70
CA LYS A 360 6.75 -7.16 19.72
C LYS A 360 6.54 -8.67 19.71
N LYS A 361 5.86 -9.20 20.73
CA LYS A 361 5.69 -10.64 20.94
C LYS A 361 4.20 -10.97 20.99
N LYS A 362 3.76 -11.93 20.17
CA LYS A 362 2.33 -12.30 20.08
C LYS A 362 1.78 -12.82 21.41
N TYR A 363 2.58 -13.61 22.14
CA TYR A 363 2.14 -14.21 23.40
C TYR A 363 1.77 -13.19 24.48
N VAL A 364 2.31 -11.96 24.42
CA VAL A 364 1.93 -10.85 25.32
C VAL A 364 0.42 -10.58 25.28
N TYR A 365 -0.23 -10.88 24.15
CA TYR A 365 -1.65 -10.66 23.93
C TYR A 365 -2.50 -11.93 24.04
N LEU A 366 -1.86 -13.08 24.24
CA LEU A 366 -2.51 -14.40 24.24
C LEU A 366 -2.46 -15.07 25.61
N THR A 367 -1.41 -14.79 26.38
CA THR A 367 -1.21 -15.36 27.71
C THR A 367 -2.11 -14.65 28.73
N THR A 368 -2.92 -15.44 29.44
CA THR A 368 -3.81 -14.98 30.52
C THR A 368 -3.23 -15.19 31.91
N ASP A 369 -2.08 -15.86 32.02
CA ASP A 369 -1.37 -16.13 33.27
C ASP A 369 -0.10 -15.27 33.36
N ILE A 370 0.02 -14.48 34.42
CA ILE A 370 1.17 -13.59 34.62
C ILE A 370 2.47 -14.38 34.79
N ASP A 371 2.44 -15.54 35.45
CA ASP A 371 3.63 -16.34 35.72
C ASP A 371 4.16 -17.00 34.43
N ASP A 372 3.29 -17.54 33.58
CA ASP A 372 3.67 -18.02 32.23
C ASP A 372 4.28 -16.87 31.39
N LEU A 373 3.69 -15.67 31.47
CA LEU A 373 4.18 -14.52 30.73
C LEU A 373 5.58 -14.08 31.18
N ILE A 374 5.81 -14.00 32.49
CA ILE A 374 7.12 -13.68 33.06
C ILE A 374 8.15 -14.77 32.72
N ASN A 375 7.77 -16.05 32.76
CA ASN A 375 8.64 -17.15 32.34
C ASN A 375 9.04 -17.05 30.86
N ARG A 376 8.11 -16.68 29.98
CA ARG A 376 8.40 -16.41 28.56
C ARG A 376 9.30 -15.20 28.38
N PHE A 377 9.10 -14.13 29.15
CA PHE A 377 9.98 -12.97 29.16
C PHE A 377 11.40 -13.34 29.57
N LYS A 378 11.55 -14.17 30.61
CA LYS A 378 12.84 -14.69 31.06
C LYS A 378 13.52 -15.51 29.97
N ALA A 379 12.78 -16.41 29.32
CA ALA A 379 13.29 -17.25 28.23
C ALA A 379 13.74 -16.42 27.01
N ASP A 380 13.03 -15.34 26.69
CA ASP A 380 13.37 -14.42 25.59
C ASP A 380 14.44 -13.37 25.96
N GLY A 381 14.92 -13.38 27.21
CA GLY A 381 15.86 -12.42 27.77
C GLY A 381 15.32 -11.00 27.83
N ILE A 382 14.00 -10.82 27.93
CA ILE A 382 13.38 -9.50 28.05
C ILE A 382 13.72 -8.92 29.42
N THR A 383 13.97 -7.61 29.48
CA THR A 383 14.40 -6.93 30.70
C THR A 383 13.44 -5.83 31.13
N HIS A 384 12.76 -5.22 30.16
CA HIS A 384 11.89 -4.08 30.40
C HIS A 384 10.61 -4.17 29.58
N ILE A 385 9.56 -3.56 30.09
CA ILE A 385 8.25 -3.42 29.46
C ILE A 385 8.02 -1.94 29.19
N PHE A 386 7.64 -1.60 27.96
CA PHE A 386 7.24 -0.25 27.57
C PHE A 386 5.76 -0.22 27.19
N TYR A 387 5.04 0.81 27.66
CA TYR A 387 3.69 1.09 27.21
C TYR A 387 3.34 2.59 27.35
N SER A 388 2.45 3.09 26.50
CA SER A 388 1.70 4.34 26.69
C SER A 388 0.32 4.03 27.26
N GLN A 389 -0.07 4.72 28.33
CA GLN A 389 -1.39 4.54 28.94
C GLN A 389 -2.53 4.84 27.96
N THR A 390 -2.44 5.95 27.21
CA THR A 390 -3.45 6.32 26.21
C THR A 390 -3.53 5.28 25.09
N HIS A 391 -2.40 4.84 24.55
CA HIS A 391 -2.40 3.89 23.45
C HIS A 391 -2.79 2.48 23.85
N THR A 392 -2.48 2.10 25.09
CA THR A 392 -2.84 0.79 25.60
C THR A 392 -4.34 0.74 25.91
N ALA A 393 -4.93 1.82 26.43
CA ALA A 393 -6.39 1.94 26.54
C ALA A 393 -7.09 1.84 25.18
N ASP A 394 -6.64 2.61 24.18
CA ASP A 394 -7.12 2.51 22.79
C ASP A 394 -6.99 1.09 22.22
N PHE A 395 -5.90 0.40 22.55
CA PHE A 395 -5.64 -0.96 22.09
C PHE A 395 -6.59 -1.96 22.74
N VAL A 396 -6.77 -1.89 24.06
CA VAL A 396 -7.70 -2.73 24.82
C VAL A 396 -9.13 -2.52 24.33
N GLU A 397 -9.55 -1.27 24.12
CA GLU A 397 -10.89 -0.95 23.62
C GLU A 397 -11.13 -1.56 22.23
N LYS A 398 -10.14 -1.47 21.33
CA LYS A 398 -10.26 -2.02 19.96
C LYS A 398 -10.15 -3.54 19.89
N PHE A 399 -9.42 -4.16 20.81
CA PHE A 399 -9.20 -5.61 20.86
C PHE A 399 -10.09 -6.32 21.89
N ASN A 400 -11.10 -5.62 22.43
CA ASN A 400 -12.02 -6.15 23.43
C ASN A 400 -12.98 -7.21 22.86
N SER A 401 -12.42 -8.39 22.56
CA SER A 401 -13.10 -9.66 22.36
C SER A 401 -13.20 -10.44 23.68
N GLY A 402 -13.23 -9.76 24.84
CA GLY A 402 -13.33 -10.38 26.16
C GLY A 402 -12.02 -10.94 26.73
N ARG A 403 -10.84 -10.52 26.25
CA ARG A 403 -9.54 -10.96 26.78
C ARG A 403 -8.96 -9.90 27.72
N GLN A 404 -8.82 -10.24 29.01
CA GLN A 404 -8.09 -9.42 29.98
C GLN A 404 -6.59 -9.46 29.62
N VAL A 405 -6.01 -8.30 29.31
CA VAL A 405 -4.55 -8.16 29.18
C VAL A 405 -3.97 -8.04 30.59
N VAL A 406 -3.32 -9.11 31.05
CA VAL A 406 -2.82 -9.33 32.42
C VAL A 406 -1.85 -8.26 32.92
N LEU A 407 -1.23 -7.49 32.01
CA LEU A 407 -0.15 -6.55 32.32
C LEU A 407 -0.58 -5.11 32.61
N LEU A 408 -1.89 -4.80 32.68
CA LEU A 408 -2.35 -3.42 32.66
C LEU A 408 -2.70 -2.81 34.01
N GLU A 409 -2.50 -3.55 35.08
CA GLU A 409 -2.65 -2.97 36.42
C GLU A 409 -1.27 -2.56 36.92
N PRO A 410 -0.95 -1.24 36.95
CA PRO A 410 0.30 -0.73 37.53
C PRO A 410 0.52 -1.11 39.00
N GLU A 411 -0.46 -1.78 39.62
CA GLU A 411 -0.46 -2.28 41.00
C GLU A 411 0.17 -3.68 41.13
N ASN A 412 0.54 -4.35 40.02
CA ASN A 412 1.26 -5.63 40.07
C ASN A 412 2.77 -5.41 40.32
N GLU A 413 3.09 -4.71 41.41
CA GLU A 413 4.46 -4.43 41.89
C GLU A 413 5.27 -5.71 42.14
N ARG A 414 4.61 -6.87 42.20
CA ARG A 414 5.24 -8.18 42.38
C ARG A 414 6.30 -8.49 41.33
N PHE A 415 6.10 -8.14 40.06
CA PHE A 415 6.98 -8.58 38.96
C PHE A 415 7.67 -7.45 38.20
N SER A 416 7.35 -6.21 38.52
CA SER A 416 7.92 -5.08 37.81
C SER A 416 8.02 -3.84 38.67
N GLN A 417 9.07 -3.06 38.42
CA GLN A 417 9.31 -1.80 39.10
C GLN A 417 9.32 -0.67 38.07
N LEU A 418 8.66 0.44 38.38
CA LEU A 418 8.71 1.63 37.54
C LEU A 418 10.15 2.16 37.51
N GLU A 419 10.78 2.11 36.35
CA GLU A 419 12.15 2.60 36.17
C GLU A 419 12.16 4.04 35.64
N TYR A 420 11.29 4.34 34.67
CA TYR A 420 11.20 5.69 34.11
C TYR A 420 9.79 6.01 33.61
N ARG A 421 9.40 7.28 33.76
CA ARG A 421 8.15 7.84 33.26
C ARG A 421 8.42 9.14 32.50
N SER A 422 7.76 9.30 31.36
CA SER A 422 7.71 10.58 30.63
C SER A 422 6.31 10.77 30.07
N ASP A 423 5.58 11.76 30.60
CA ASP A 423 4.17 12.01 30.28
C ASP A 423 3.26 10.80 30.59
N ASP A 424 2.59 10.24 29.56
CA ASP A 424 1.73 9.06 29.59
C ASP A 424 2.49 7.75 29.30
N GLN A 425 3.82 7.81 29.20
CA GLN A 425 4.66 6.67 28.83
C GLN A 425 5.44 6.13 30.02
N PHE A 426 5.45 4.81 30.12
CA PHE A 426 6.03 4.08 31.24
C PHE A 426 7.03 3.06 30.73
N LEU A 427 8.15 2.95 31.44
CA LEU A 427 9.15 1.92 31.27
C LEU A 427 9.32 1.20 32.60
N LEU A 428 8.92 -0.06 32.62
CA LEU A 428 9.00 -0.92 33.80
C LEU A 428 10.18 -1.87 33.64
N ARG A 429 10.96 -2.05 34.69
CA ARG A 429 11.97 -3.10 34.80
C ARG A 429 11.33 -4.37 35.33
N ILE A 430 11.59 -5.50 34.70
CA ILE A 430 11.09 -6.80 35.16
C ILE A 430 11.98 -7.29 36.30
N ASP A 431 11.36 -7.66 37.41
CA ASP A 431 12.02 -8.34 38.52
C ASP A 431 11.75 -9.85 38.41
N TYR A 432 12.82 -10.62 38.19
CA TYR A 432 12.74 -12.08 38.11
C TYR A 432 13.00 -12.77 39.46
N SER A 433 13.25 -12.02 40.53
CA SER A 433 13.59 -12.57 41.85
C SER A 433 12.38 -12.96 42.69
N SER A 434 11.19 -12.47 42.32
CA SER A 434 9.92 -12.62 43.05
C SER A 434 9.03 -13.80 42.57
N GLY A 435 9.52 -14.60 41.62
CA GLY A 435 8.87 -15.83 41.15
C GLY A 435 9.49 -17.07 41.77
N HIS A 436 8.90 -17.55 42.87
CA HIS A 436 9.11 -18.88 43.42
C HIS A 436 7.77 -19.58 43.62
#